data_AF-M7ZXM8-F1
#
_entry.id   AF-M7ZXM8-F1
#
_cell.length_a   1.000
_cell.length_b   1.000
_cell.length_c   1.000
_cell.angle_alpha   90.00
_cell.angle_beta   90.00
_cell.angle_gamma   90.00
#
_symmetry.space_group_name_H-M   'P 1'
#
loop_
_entity.id
_entity.type
_entity.pdbx_description
1 polymer ?
#
loop_
_entity_poly.entity_id
_entity_poly.type
_entity_poly.pdbx_seq_one_letter_code
_entity_poly.pdbx_strand_id
1 'polypeptide(L)'
;MAPLAPGRPAACLLALLSVVTALSLAAPGLAAGKTGQVTVFWGRNKAEGSLREACDSGMYTMVTMSFLDVFGAKGKYHLDLSGHDLSAVGADIKHCQSKGVPVSLSVGGYGTGYSLPSNRSALDLFDHLWNSYLGGIYEESDKACNQYGAWEEAWDRWTAAYPATRFFIGLTADEKSYQWIHPKNVYYGITPVVQKKDNYGGVMLWDRYFDKQSDYSSYIKYYA
;
A
#
# COMPACT_ATOMS: atom_id res chain seq x y z
N MET A 1 80.53 1.03 -34.16
CA MET A 1 79.92 2.27 -33.62
C MET A 1 79.97 2.20 -32.10
N ALA A 2 80.41 3.29 -31.48
CA ALA A 2 80.77 3.42 -30.07
C ALA A 2 79.56 3.24 -29.10
N PRO A 3 79.83 3.00 -27.80
CA PRO A 3 78.93 2.41 -26.80
C PRO A 3 78.30 3.46 -25.87
N LEU A 4 77.45 3.05 -24.90
CA LEU A 4 77.40 3.55 -23.52
C LEU A 4 76.30 2.85 -22.70
N ALA A 5 76.71 2.21 -21.58
CA ALA A 5 75.88 1.87 -20.42
C ALA A 5 75.62 3.15 -19.57
N PRO A 6 74.78 3.20 -18.50
CA PRO A 6 74.92 2.41 -17.25
C PRO A 6 73.55 2.05 -16.61
N GLY A 7 73.36 1.36 -15.48
CA GLY A 7 74.22 0.83 -14.43
C GLY A 7 73.41 -0.12 -13.51
N ARG A 8 74.11 -0.96 -12.74
CA ARG A 8 73.59 -1.80 -11.63
C ARG A 8 73.62 -0.97 -10.32
N PRO A 9 73.33 -1.45 -9.09
CA PRO A 9 72.56 -2.60 -8.53
C PRO A 9 71.68 -2.15 -7.32
N ALA A 10 71.32 -3.11 -6.43
CA ALA A 10 70.97 -2.99 -5.00
C ALA A 10 69.44 -2.91 -4.69
N ALA A 11 68.85 -3.99 -4.17
CA ALA A 11 68.85 -4.44 -2.77
C ALA A 11 67.67 -3.86 -1.98
N CYS A 12 66.81 -4.75 -1.49
CA CYS A 12 66.38 -4.85 -0.08
C CYS A 12 65.02 -5.57 -0.02
N LEU A 13 65.02 -6.73 0.64
CA LEU A 13 63.83 -7.23 1.33
C LEU A 13 63.28 -6.12 2.24
N LEU A 14 61.96 -5.98 2.34
CA LEU A 14 61.31 -5.54 3.57
C LEU A 14 59.85 -6.03 3.56
N ALA A 15 59.55 -6.89 4.52
CA ALA A 15 58.21 -7.37 4.83
C ALA A 15 57.30 -6.20 5.22
N LEU A 16 56.15 -6.09 4.59
CA LEU A 16 55.09 -5.19 5.02
C LEU A 16 54.07 -5.98 5.84
N LEU A 17 54.09 -5.73 7.15
CA LEU A 17 53.01 -6.08 8.07
C LEU A 17 51.70 -5.45 7.56
N SER A 18 50.73 -6.27 7.16
CA SER A 18 49.36 -5.81 6.93
C SER A 18 48.68 -5.60 8.29
N VAL A 19 48.67 -4.35 8.76
CA VAL A 19 47.83 -3.90 9.88
C VAL A 19 46.37 -3.96 9.41
N VAL A 20 45.62 -4.95 9.88
CA VAL A 20 44.16 -5.00 9.67
C VAL A 20 43.54 -4.06 10.70
N THR A 21 43.32 -2.81 10.31
CA THR A 21 42.42 -1.91 11.05
C THR A 21 40.99 -2.43 10.87
N ALA A 22 40.45 -3.07 11.90
CA ALA A 22 39.04 -3.39 11.99
C ALA A 22 38.26 -2.07 12.10
N LEU A 23 37.82 -1.55 10.96
CA LEU A 23 36.86 -0.45 10.90
C LEU A 23 35.53 -1.03 11.40
N SER A 24 35.20 -0.78 12.66
CA SER A 24 33.87 -1.02 13.19
C SER A 24 32.91 -0.10 12.45
N LEU A 25 32.33 -0.61 11.36
CA LEU A 25 31.09 -0.10 10.81
C LEU A 25 30.06 -0.22 11.92
N ALA A 26 29.86 0.87 12.67
CA ALA A 26 28.60 1.08 13.34
C ALA A 26 27.55 0.95 12.23
N ALA A 27 26.82 -0.16 12.24
CA ALA A 27 25.69 -0.34 11.35
C ALA A 27 24.83 0.93 11.49
N PRO A 28 24.55 1.65 10.40
CA PRO A 28 23.48 2.64 10.45
C PRO A 28 22.28 1.89 11.01
N GLY A 29 21.70 2.35 12.11
CA GLY A 29 20.48 1.74 12.63
C GLY A 29 19.54 1.60 11.44
N LEU A 30 19.16 0.37 11.09
CA LEU A 30 18.28 0.13 9.95
C LEU A 30 17.10 1.07 10.14
N ALA A 31 16.89 2.01 9.22
CA ALA A 31 15.57 2.57 9.05
C ALA A 31 14.68 1.36 8.75
N ALA A 32 13.90 0.91 9.74
CA ALA A 32 12.90 -0.12 9.52
C ALA A 32 12.05 0.31 8.31
N GLY A 33 11.78 -0.62 7.39
CA GLY A 33 11.40 -0.38 6.00
C GLY A 33 10.11 0.40 5.78
N LYS A 34 10.12 1.70 6.07
CA LYS A 34 9.07 2.66 5.72
C LYS A 34 8.94 2.75 4.21
N THR A 35 7.70 2.82 3.76
CA THR A 35 7.34 2.91 2.34
C THR A 35 6.74 4.26 1.99
N GLY A 36 6.28 5.02 3.01
CA GLY A 36 5.49 6.24 2.85
C GLY A 36 4.12 6.01 2.21
N GLN A 37 3.68 4.76 2.06
CA GLN A 37 2.45 4.44 1.33
C GLN A 37 1.24 4.44 2.27
N VAL A 38 0.27 5.30 1.96
CA VAL A 38 -1.00 5.39 2.67
C VAL A 38 -2.13 5.25 1.66
N THR A 39 -2.88 4.17 1.77
CA THR A 39 -4.11 3.96 1.01
C THR A 39 -5.30 4.38 1.87
N VAL A 40 -6.30 5.06 1.30
CA VAL A 40 -7.54 5.41 2.03
C VAL A 40 -8.78 4.95 1.27
N PHE A 41 -9.80 4.50 2.00
CA PHE A 41 -11.13 4.26 1.44
C PHE A 41 -11.92 5.57 1.30
N TRP A 42 -12.63 5.74 0.19
CA TRP A 42 -13.53 6.87 -0.08
C TRP A 42 -14.85 6.37 -0.67
N GLY A 43 -15.94 7.11 -0.48
CA GLY A 43 -17.24 6.84 -1.06
C GLY A 43 -18.28 6.29 -0.08
N ARG A 44 -17.97 6.26 1.22
CA ARG A 44 -18.86 5.74 2.26
C ARG A 44 -19.70 6.80 2.95
N ASN A 45 -19.42 8.08 2.73
CA ASN A 45 -20.21 9.17 3.27
C ASN A 45 -20.09 10.42 2.41
N LYS A 46 -21.19 10.92 1.82
CA LYS A 46 -21.18 12.14 1.00
C LYS A 46 -20.57 13.39 1.66
N ALA A 47 -20.54 13.44 3.01
CA ALA A 47 -19.94 14.55 3.75
C ALA A 47 -18.40 14.50 3.80
N GLU A 48 -17.76 13.44 3.29
CA GLU A 48 -16.30 13.27 3.29
C GLU A 48 -15.56 14.14 2.27
N GLY A 49 -16.30 14.90 1.46
CA GLY A 49 -15.75 15.74 0.38
C GLY A 49 -15.55 14.95 -0.92
N SER A 50 -15.19 15.66 -1.99
CA SER A 50 -14.99 15.03 -3.30
C SER A 50 -13.74 14.15 -3.33
N LEU A 51 -13.67 13.26 -4.33
CA LEU A 51 -12.48 12.45 -4.59
C LEU A 51 -11.26 13.34 -4.88
N ARG A 52 -11.45 14.43 -5.63
CA ARG A 52 -10.40 15.43 -5.86
C ARG A 52 -9.89 16.05 -4.56
N GLU A 53 -10.76 16.41 -3.63
CA GLU A 53 -10.35 16.98 -2.34
C GLU A 53 -9.47 15.98 -1.55
N ALA A 54 -9.83 14.69 -1.57
CA ALA A 54 -9.02 13.66 -0.94
C ALA A 54 -7.60 13.59 -1.56
N CYS A 55 -7.49 13.59 -2.90
CA CYS A 55 -6.20 13.57 -3.58
C CYS A 55 -5.39 14.86 -3.40
N ASP A 56 -6.06 16.02 -3.31
CA ASP A 56 -5.44 17.32 -3.12
C ASP A 56 -4.86 17.51 -1.71
N SER A 57 -5.30 16.72 -0.74
CA SER A 57 -4.76 16.75 0.62
C SER A 57 -3.26 16.41 0.69
N GLY A 58 -2.74 15.64 -0.27
CA GLY A 58 -1.37 15.12 -0.23
C GLY A 58 -1.11 14.12 0.91
N MET A 59 -2.17 13.56 1.51
CA MET A 59 -2.04 12.60 2.61
C MET A 59 -2.02 11.14 2.16
N TYR A 60 -2.47 10.87 0.94
CA TYR A 60 -2.66 9.51 0.43
C TYR A 60 -1.84 9.26 -0.83
N THR A 61 -1.27 8.08 -0.92
CA THR A 61 -0.59 7.59 -2.13
C THR A 61 -1.52 6.75 -3.01
N MET A 62 -2.67 6.31 -2.49
CA MET A 62 -3.74 5.66 -3.26
C MET A 62 -5.10 5.94 -2.63
N VAL A 63 -6.14 6.11 -3.46
CA VAL A 63 -7.54 6.17 -3.00
C VAL A 63 -8.33 4.99 -3.54
N THR A 64 -9.07 4.30 -2.67
CA THR A 64 -9.94 3.18 -3.04
C THR A 64 -11.39 3.62 -2.93
N MET A 65 -12.07 3.76 -4.07
CA MET A 65 -13.50 4.00 -4.12
C MET A 65 -14.26 2.77 -3.65
N SER A 66 -15.37 2.97 -2.94
CA SER A 66 -16.13 1.87 -2.33
C SER A 66 -17.62 2.20 -2.29
N PHE A 67 -18.53 1.33 -2.77
CA PHE A 67 -18.33 -0.03 -3.29
C PHE A 67 -19.19 -0.34 -4.52
N LEU A 68 -18.72 -1.24 -5.38
CA LEU A 68 -19.62 -2.04 -6.23
C LEU A 68 -20.27 -3.12 -5.34
N ASP A 69 -21.47 -2.88 -4.85
CA ASP A 69 -22.09 -3.63 -3.74
C ASP A 69 -23.18 -4.64 -4.18
N VAL A 70 -23.56 -4.62 -5.45
CA VAL A 70 -24.41 -5.64 -6.06
C VAL A 70 -23.71 -6.22 -7.28
N PHE A 71 -23.55 -7.54 -7.31
CA PHE A 71 -23.10 -8.32 -8.46
C PHE A 71 -23.42 -9.80 -8.28
N GLY A 72 -23.47 -10.54 -9.39
CA GLY A 72 -23.54 -12.00 -9.34
C GLY A 72 -24.24 -12.61 -10.54
N ALA A 73 -24.60 -13.88 -10.45
CA ALA A 73 -25.06 -14.70 -11.59
C ALA A 73 -26.32 -14.19 -12.32
N LYS A 74 -27.00 -13.17 -11.80
CA LYS A 74 -28.17 -12.54 -12.44
C LYS A 74 -27.80 -11.35 -13.34
N GLY A 75 -26.52 -11.02 -13.50
CA GLY A 75 -26.04 -9.94 -14.37
C GLY A 75 -26.49 -8.54 -13.96
N LYS A 76 -26.79 -8.34 -12.67
CA LYS A 76 -27.13 -7.02 -12.11
C LYS A 76 -25.92 -6.45 -11.39
N TYR A 77 -25.59 -5.19 -11.66
CA TYR A 77 -24.45 -4.50 -11.08
C TYR A 77 -24.89 -3.16 -10.49
N HIS A 78 -24.37 -2.80 -9.32
CA HIS A 78 -24.67 -1.52 -8.68
C HIS A 78 -23.41 -0.96 -7.99
N LEU A 79 -23.16 0.32 -8.21
CA LEU A 79 -22.12 1.10 -7.54
C LEU A 79 -22.78 2.02 -6.52
N ASP A 80 -22.52 1.80 -5.24
CA ASP A 80 -22.94 2.67 -4.15
C ASP A 80 -21.78 3.56 -3.68
N LEU A 81 -21.85 4.84 -4.04
CA LEU A 81 -20.96 5.88 -3.51
C LEU A 81 -21.70 6.80 -2.53
N SER A 82 -22.66 6.26 -1.77
CA SER A 82 -23.30 6.91 -0.61
C SER A 82 -23.86 8.31 -0.90
N GLY A 83 -24.37 8.52 -2.11
CA GLY A 83 -24.96 9.79 -2.56
C GLY A 83 -23.98 10.85 -3.03
N HIS A 84 -22.71 10.50 -3.31
CA HIS A 84 -21.79 11.38 -4.03
C HIS A 84 -22.27 11.69 -5.45
N ASP A 85 -21.91 12.87 -5.96
CA ASP A 85 -22.21 13.27 -7.33
C ASP A 85 -21.33 12.50 -8.33
N LEU A 86 -21.92 11.48 -8.96
CA LEU A 86 -21.25 10.61 -9.92
C LEU A 86 -20.77 11.36 -11.17
N SER A 87 -21.38 12.50 -11.52
CA SER A 87 -21.01 13.25 -12.72
C SER A 87 -19.61 13.86 -12.63
N ALA A 88 -19.16 14.17 -11.41
CA ALA A 88 -17.83 14.75 -11.16
C ALA A 88 -16.72 13.68 -11.02
N VAL A 89 -17.07 12.45 -10.62
CA VAL A 89 -16.11 11.39 -10.25
C VAL A 89 -15.12 11.09 -11.38
N GLY A 90 -15.58 11.01 -12.63
CA GLY A 90 -14.70 10.73 -13.76
C GLY A 90 -13.62 11.81 -14.00
N ALA A 91 -13.95 13.08 -13.78
CA ALA A 91 -12.99 14.18 -13.88
C ALA A 91 -12.03 14.22 -12.67
N ASP A 92 -12.52 13.85 -11.49
CA ASP A 92 -11.74 13.77 -10.27
C ASP A 92 -10.74 12.62 -10.30
N ILE A 93 -11.11 11.45 -10.83
CA ILE A 93 -10.18 10.33 -11.04
C ILE A 93 -8.99 10.77 -11.90
N LYS A 94 -9.25 11.43 -13.04
CA LYS A 94 -8.19 11.92 -13.94
C LYS A 94 -7.26 12.93 -13.26
N HIS A 95 -7.81 13.74 -12.35
CA HIS A 95 -7.03 14.69 -11.58
C HIS A 95 -6.18 14.02 -10.49
N CYS A 96 -6.72 13.03 -9.77
CA CYS A 96 -5.92 12.23 -8.86
C CYS A 96 -4.75 11.56 -9.60
N GLN A 97 -5.03 10.96 -10.74
CA GLN A 97 -4.02 10.33 -11.60
C GLN A 97 -2.97 11.33 -12.09
N SER A 98 -3.35 12.56 -12.45
CA SER A 98 -2.39 13.60 -12.86
C SER A 98 -1.48 14.07 -11.72
N LYS A 99 -1.89 13.86 -10.46
CA LYS A 99 -1.08 14.06 -9.26
C LYS A 99 -0.27 12.83 -8.83
N GLY A 100 -0.32 11.74 -9.61
CA GLY A 100 0.34 10.49 -9.27
C GLY A 100 -0.37 9.69 -8.16
N VAL A 101 -1.64 10.00 -7.87
CA VAL A 101 -2.47 9.26 -6.91
C VAL A 101 -3.37 8.30 -7.69
N PRO A 102 -3.01 7.02 -7.83
CA PRO A 102 -3.90 6.03 -8.42
C PRO A 102 -5.22 5.92 -7.65
N VAL A 103 -6.29 5.65 -8.41
CA VAL A 103 -7.63 5.42 -7.87
C VAL A 103 -8.06 4.00 -8.24
N SER A 104 -8.44 3.21 -7.23
CA SER A 104 -8.96 1.85 -7.40
C SER A 104 -10.45 1.77 -7.06
N LEU A 105 -11.12 0.69 -7.45
CA LEU A 105 -12.51 0.40 -7.12
C LEU A 105 -12.59 -0.89 -6.30
N SER A 106 -13.12 -0.81 -5.09
CA SER A 106 -13.42 -1.97 -4.26
C SER A 106 -14.79 -2.54 -4.63
N VAL A 107 -14.85 -3.85 -4.83
CA VAL A 107 -16.08 -4.64 -5.03
C VAL A 107 -16.46 -5.36 -3.74
N GLY A 108 -17.76 -5.44 -3.44
CA GLY A 108 -18.30 -6.11 -2.26
C GLY A 108 -18.78 -5.13 -1.19
N GLY A 109 -18.13 -5.14 -0.03
CA GLY A 109 -18.53 -4.37 1.15
C GLY A 109 -19.37 -5.19 2.14
N TYR A 110 -20.02 -4.54 3.11
CA TYR A 110 -20.72 -5.25 4.19
C TYR A 110 -22.14 -5.71 3.83
N GLY A 111 -22.65 -5.33 2.66
CA GLY A 111 -23.98 -5.71 2.19
C GLY A 111 -24.09 -7.19 1.83
N THR A 112 -25.32 -7.66 1.59
CA THR A 112 -25.63 -9.04 1.18
C THR A 112 -26.00 -9.15 -0.31
N GLY A 113 -25.83 -8.06 -1.06
CA GLY A 113 -26.27 -7.92 -2.45
C GLY A 113 -25.38 -8.62 -3.49
N TYR A 114 -24.30 -9.27 -3.06
CA TYR A 114 -23.30 -9.81 -3.97
C TYR A 114 -22.94 -11.27 -3.71
N SER A 115 -22.64 -12.00 -4.78
CA SER A 115 -22.09 -13.37 -4.72
C SER A 115 -21.46 -13.76 -6.06
N LEU A 116 -20.48 -14.67 -6.03
CA LEU A 116 -19.84 -15.24 -7.23
C LEU A 116 -19.95 -16.78 -7.20
N PRO A 117 -21.15 -17.35 -7.40
CA PRO A 117 -21.38 -18.78 -7.20
C PRO A 117 -20.86 -19.67 -8.34
N SER A 118 -20.41 -19.10 -9.46
CA SER A 118 -19.94 -19.87 -10.62
C SER A 118 -18.84 -19.15 -11.39
N ASN A 119 -18.03 -19.92 -12.13
CA ASN A 119 -17.03 -19.37 -13.05
C ASN A 119 -17.65 -18.38 -14.04
N ARG A 120 -18.86 -18.66 -14.52
CA ARG A 120 -19.56 -17.75 -15.43
C ARG A 120 -19.85 -16.40 -14.77
N SER A 121 -20.35 -16.40 -13.53
CA SER A 121 -20.59 -15.14 -12.81
C SER A 121 -19.33 -14.33 -12.53
N ALA A 122 -18.17 -14.99 -12.38
CA ALA A 122 -16.88 -14.32 -12.24
C ALA A 122 -16.43 -13.66 -13.54
N LEU A 123 -16.55 -14.36 -14.67
CA LEU A 123 -16.28 -13.80 -16.00
C LEU A 123 -17.23 -12.64 -16.32
N ASP A 124 -18.52 -12.77 -16.02
CA ASP A 124 -19.49 -11.69 -16.26
C ASP A 124 -19.18 -10.44 -15.41
N LEU A 125 -18.74 -10.61 -14.16
CA LEU A 125 -18.29 -9.51 -13.31
C LEU A 125 -17.00 -8.87 -13.85
N PHE A 126 -16.03 -9.70 -14.28
CA PHE A 126 -14.82 -9.21 -14.92
C PHE A 126 -15.16 -8.36 -16.15
N ASP A 127 -15.99 -8.87 -17.07
CA ASP A 127 -16.43 -8.16 -18.26
C ASP A 127 -17.11 -6.83 -17.89
N HIS A 128 -17.94 -6.82 -16.85
CA HIS A 128 -18.57 -5.60 -16.37
C HIS A 128 -17.55 -4.58 -15.84
N LEU A 129 -16.65 -4.99 -14.94
CA LEU A 129 -15.62 -4.13 -14.37
C LEU A 129 -14.72 -3.55 -15.45
N TRP A 130 -14.35 -4.40 -16.38
CA TRP A 130 -13.47 -4.10 -17.49
C TRP A 130 -14.02 -3.02 -18.40
N ASN A 131 -15.22 -3.26 -18.93
CA ASN A 131 -15.85 -2.36 -19.90
C ASN A 131 -16.38 -1.08 -19.25
N SER A 132 -16.64 -1.10 -17.94
CA SER A 132 -17.17 0.07 -17.22
C SER A 132 -16.07 0.97 -16.65
N TYR A 133 -14.92 0.41 -16.21
CA TYR A 133 -13.97 1.16 -15.38
C TYR A 133 -12.48 1.05 -15.79
N LEU A 134 -12.04 0.01 -16.53
CA LEU A 134 -10.59 -0.33 -16.60
C LEU A 134 -9.94 -0.30 -18.01
N GLY A 135 -10.68 -0.18 -19.10
CA GLY A 135 -10.10 0.33 -20.36
C GLY A 135 -9.23 -0.60 -21.24
N GLY A 136 -9.14 -1.92 -21.04
CA GLY A 136 -9.13 -2.80 -22.23
C GLY A 136 -7.89 -3.51 -22.85
N ILE A 137 -6.90 -4.18 -22.19
CA ILE A 137 -6.25 -5.46 -22.69
C ILE A 137 -5.74 -6.44 -21.56
N TYR A 138 -5.98 -7.76 -21.70
CA TYR A 138 -5.93 -8.92 -20.75
C TYR A 138 -4.63 -9.31 -19.96
N GLU A 139 -4.81 -9.93 -18.76
CA GLU A 139 -4.38 -11.31 -18.32
C GLU A 139 -4.71 -11.55 -16.80
N GLU A 140 -4.90 -12.82 -16.36
CA GLU A 140 -5.69 -13.28 -15.17
C GLU A 140 -4.91 -14.11 -14.09
N SER A 141 -5.32 -14.10 -12.79
CA SER A 141 -5.61 -15.28 -11.91
C SER A 141 -5.65 -15.07 -10.35
N ASP A 142 -6.54 -15.87 -9.69
CA ASP A 142 -7.11 -15.90 -8.30
C ASP A 142 -6.20 -16.42 -7.13
N LYS A 143 -6.44 -16.32 -5.79
CA LYS A 143 -7.62 -16.55 -4.88
C LYS A 143 -7.35 -16.11 -3.39
N ALA A 144 -8.39 -16.05 -2.50
CA ALA A 144 -8.42 -15.42 -1.15
C ALA A 144 -8.36 -16.33 0.12
N CYS A 145 -8.21 -15.75 1.34
CA CYS A 145 -8.34 -16.42 2.67
C CYS A 145 -9.15 -15.61 3.72
N ASN A 146 -9.74 -16.29 4.72
CA ASN A 146 -10.37 -15.73 5.93
C ASN A 146 -9.93 -16.46 7.22
N GLN A 147 -9.55 -15.73 8.28
CA GLN A 147 -10.16 -15.66 9.63
C GLN A 147 -9.16 -15.18 10.71
N TYR A 148 -9.68 -14.31 11.58
CA TYR A 148 -9.02 -13.56 12.66
C TYR A 148 -8.47 -14.41 13.82
N GLY A 149 -7.23 -14.10 14.18
CA GLY A 149 -6.53 -14.34 15.44
C GLY A 149 -5.54 -13.18 15.65
N ALA A 150 -4.88 -13.08 16.80
CA ALA A 150 -4.01 -11.96 17.21
C ALA A 150 -3.26 -11.32 16.02
N TRP A 151 -3.42 -10.00 15.84
CA TRP A 151 -3.08 -9.32 14.58
C TRP A 151 -1.61 -9.53 14.15
N GLU A 152 -0.69 -9.71 15.09
CA GLU A 152 0.73 -10.03 14.82
C GLU A 152 0.91 -11.44 14.23
N GLU A 153 0.23 -12.45 14.78
CA GLU A 153 0.27 -13.82 14.24
C GLU A 153 -0.39 -13.89 12.86
N ALA A 154 -1.49 -13.17 12.67
CA ALA A 154 -2.13 -13.07 11.36
C ALA A 154 -1.20 -12.39 10.35
N TRP A 155 -0.56 -11.28 10.75
CA TRP A 155 0.42 -10.57 9.92
C TRP A 155 1.58 -11.48 9.50
N ASP A 156 2.13 -12.25 10.44
CA ASP A 156 3.22 -13.19 10.17
C ASP A 156 2.79 -14.29 9.19
N ARG A 157 1.60 -14.87 9.37
CA ARG A 157 1.08 -15.91 8.46
C ARG A 157 0.86 -15.37 7.05
N TRP A 158 0.23 -14.20 6.93
CA TRP A 158 -0.06 -13.58 5.63
C TRP A 158 1.22 -13.21 4.88
N THR A 159 2.14 -12.51 5.55
CA THR A 159 3.39 -12.05 4.93
C THR A 159 4.30 -13.21 4.52
N ALA A 160 4.34 -14.29 5.29
CA ALA A 160 5.08 -15.51 4.93
C ALA A 160 4.42 -16.31 3.79
N ALA A 161 3.08 -16.38 3.76
CA ALA A 161 2.36 -17.16 2.76
C ALA A 161 2.47 -16.57 1.34
N TYR A 162 2.61 -15.24 1.22
CA TYR A 162 2.62 -14.55 -0.06
C TYR A 162 3.81 -13.59 -0.20
N PRO A 163 5.04 -14.11 -0.35
CA PRO A 163 6.26 -13.30 -0.36
C PRO A 163 6.34 -12.29 -1.51
N ALA A 164 5.63 -12.53 -2.62
CA ALA A 164 5.56 -11.61 -3.76
C ALA A 164 4.54 -10.47 -3.58
N THR A 165 3.67 -10.54 -2.56
CA THR A 165 2.58 -9.58 -2.33
C THR A 165 2.98 -8.56 -1.28
N ARG A 166 2.71 -7.27 -1.56
CA ARG A 166 2.89 -6.18 -0.58
C ARG A 166 1.70 -6.12 0.38
N PHE A 167 1.96 -6.18 1.69
CA PHE A 167 0.92 -6.15 2.72
C PHE A 167 0.77 -4.76 3.35
N PHE A 168 -0.48 -4.32 3.51
CA PHE A 168 -0.84 -3.06 4.16
C PHE A 168 -1.54 -3.35 5.48
N ILE A 169 -1.13 -2.69 6.57
CA ILE A 169 -1.84 -2.79 7.85
C ILE A 169 -3.07 -1.88 7.83
N GLY A 170 -4.25 -2.44 8.04
CA GLY A 170 -5.51 -1.69 8.08
C GLY A 170 -5.77 -1.06 9.45
N LEU A 171 -6.02 0.24 9.49
CA LEU A 171 -6.34 0.99 10.70
C LEU A 171 -7.61 1.83 10.49
N THR A 172 -8.41 1.95 11.55
CA THR A 172 -9.53 2.90 11.56
C THR A 172 -9.04 4.30 11.89
N ALA A 173 -9.56 5.31 11.18
CA ALA A 173 -9.37 6.72 11.48
C ALA A 173 -10.46 7.29 12.41
N ASP A 174 -11.45 6.47 12.78
CA ASP A 174 -12.48 6.83 13.77
C ASP A 174 -11.93 6.72 15.19
N GLU A 175 -11.59 7.86 15.80
CA GLU A 175 -11.07 7.94 17.17
C GLU A 175 -12.03 7.38 18.23
N LYS A 176 -13.32 7.25 17.90
CA LYS A 176 -14.35 6.71 18.82
C LYS A 176 -14.44 5.19 18.76
N SER A 177 -13.78 4.54 17.80
CA SER A 177 -13.76 3.10 17.68
C SER A 177 -12.96 2.45 18.81
N TYR A 178 -13.46 1.35 19.37
CA TYR A 178 -12.71 0.53 20.33
C TYR A 178 -11.44 -0.09 19.73
N GLN A 179 -11.34 -0.17 18.40
CA GLN A 179 -10.18 -0.68 17.67
C GLN A 179 -9.24 0.44 17.19
N TRP A 180 -9.55 1.70 17.52
CA TRP A 180 -8.67 2.81 17.19
C TRP A 180 -7.35 2.72 17.94
N ILE A 181 -6.27 3.03 17.24
CA ILE A 181 -4.92 2.98 17.79
C ILE A 181 -4.38 4.40 17.81
N HIS A 182 -4.03 4.91 18.98
CA HIS A 182 -3.44 6.24 19.10
C HIS A 182 -2.17 6.36 18.23
N PRO A 183 -1.89 7.49 17.54
CA PRO A 183 -0.73 7.64 16.64
C PRO A 183 0.61 7.24 17.29
N LYS A 184 0.79 7.59 18.58
CA LYS A 184 1.93 7.15 19.40
C LYS A 184 2.10 5.62 19.44
N ASN A 185 1.01 4.88 19.57
CA ASN A 185 1.04 3.41 19.62
C ASN A 185 1.27 2.80 18.23
N VAL A 186 0.89 3.50 17.15
CA VAL A 186 1.30 3.13 15.80
C VAL A 186 2.80 3.31 15.63
N TYR A 187 3.36 4.43 16.10
CA TYR A 187 4.79 4.73 16.00
C TYR A 187 5.66 3.77 16.84
N TYR A 188 5.31 3.53 18.12
CA TYR A 188 6.14 2.70 19.00
C TYR A 188 5.79 1.21 18.99
N GLY A 189 4.57 0.85 18.60
CA GLY A 189 4.08 -0.53 18.66
C GLY A 189 3.93 -1.16 17.29
N ILE A 190 3.05 -0.62 16.45
CA ILE A 190 2.67 -1.27 15.19
C ILE A 190 3.81 -1.20 14.16
N THR A 191 4.33 -0.02 13.87
CA THR A 191 5.28 0.19 12.77
C THR A 191 6.58 -0.60 12.94
N PRO A 192 7.20 -0.71 14.15
CA PRO A 192 8.39 -1.53 14.33
C PRO A 192 8.13 -3.03 14.20
N VAL A 193 6.87 -3.49 14.29
CA VAL A 193 6.50 -4.89 14.10
C VAL A 193 6.27 -5.18 12.62
N VAL A 194 5.41 -4.39 11.96
CA VAL A 194 5.01 -4.67 10.57
C VAL A 194 6.14 -4.43 9.55
N GLN A 195 7.00 -3.45 9.80
CA GLN A 195 8.12 -3.07 8.92
C GLN A 195 9.32 -4.02 8.98
N LYS A 196 9.28 -5.04 9.86
CA LYS A 196 10.29 -6.12 9.87
C LYS A 196 10.13 -7.10 8.71
N LYS A 197 8.99 -7.08 8.01
CA LYS A 197 8.71 -7.98 6.89
C LYS A 197 9.15 -7.33 5.58
N ASP A 198 9.92 -8.05 4.78
CA ASP A 198 10.47 -7.57 3.50
C ASP A 198 9.37 -7.13 2.51
N ASN A 199 8.18 -7.73 2.64
CA ASN A 199 7.01 -7.45 1.82
C ASN A 199 5.97 -6.55 2.52
N TYR A 200 6.37 -5.78 3.53
CA TYR A 200 5.58 -4.64 4.00
C TYR A 200 5.35 -3.64 2.84
N GLY A 201 4.12 -3.15 2.75
CA GLY A 201 3.64 -2.30 1.67
C GLY A 201 3.17 -0.92 2.11
N GLY A 202 2.70 -0.75 3.36
CA GLY A 202 2.24 0.53 3.87
C GLY A 202 1.10 0.42 4.89
N VAL A 203 0.32 1.49 5.00
CA VAL A 203 -0.87 1.58 5.87
C VAL A 203 -2.12 1.80 5.02
N MET A 204 -3.21 1.12 5.37
CA MET A 204 -4.54 1.36 4.82
C MET A 204 -5.42 2.02 5.90
N LEU A 205 -6.07 3.12 5.57
CA LEU A 205 -6.97 3.85 6.44
C LEU A 205 -8.43 3.65 6.03
N TRP A 206 -9.23 3.23 7.00
CA TRP A 206 -10.68 3.28 6.94
C TRP A 206 -11.19 4.44 7.79
N ASP A 207 -11.74 5.51 7.23
CA ASP A 207 -11.87 5.89 5.82
C ASP A 207 -11.65 7.41 5.70
N ARG A 208 -11.82 7.99 4.50
CA ARG A 208 -11.63 9.42 4.28
C ARG A 208 -12.58 10.27 5.13
N TYR A 209 -13.80 9.82 5.38
CA TYR A 209 -14.74 10.55 6.22
C TYR A 209 -14.21 10.76 7.63
N PHE A 210 -13.75 9.69 8.28
CA PHE A 210 -13.19 9.79 9.62
C PHE A 210 -11.84 10.49 9.62
N ASP A 211 -10.98 10.20 8.65
CA ASP A 211 -9.67 10.84 8.54
C ASP A 211 -9.76 12.35 8.32
N LYS A 212 -10.77 12.83 7.58
CA LYS A 212 -11.05 14.25 7.41
C LYS A 212 -11.42 14.94 8.74
N GLN A 213 -11.99 14.21 9.70
CA GLN A 213 -12.39 14.75 11.00
C GLN A 213 -11.28 14.67 12.03
N SER A 214 -10.52 13.57 12.04
CA SER A 214 -9.47 13.31 13.04
C SER A 214 -8.09 13.80 12.61
N ASP A 215 -7.88 14.07 11.32
CA ASP A 215 -6.58 14.37 10.73
C ASP A 215 -5.53 13.27 11.02
N TYR A 216 -5.99 12.02 11.17
CA TYR A 216 -5.14 10.90 11.59
C TYR A 216 -3.97 10.66 10.62
N SER A 217 -4.21 10.78 9.32
CA SER A 217 -3.21 10.62 8.27
C SER A 217 -2.06 11.64 8.33
N SER A 218 -2.27 12.81 8.95
CA SER A 218 -1.20 13.80 9.11
C SER A 218 -0.05 13.29 9.99
N TYR A 219 -0.34 12.35 10.88
CA TYR A 219 0.66 11.58 11.63
C TYR A 219 1.10 10.32 10.87
N ILE A 220 0.14 9.50 10.43
CA ILE A 220 0.38 8.16 9.91
C ILE A 220 1.27 8.16 8.66
N LYS A 221 1.16 9.17 7.80
CA LYS A 221 2.00 9.28 6.59
C LYS A 221 3.51 9.29 6.87
N TYR A 222 3.92 9.75 8.06
CA TYR A 222 5.33 9.77 8.45
C TYR A 222 5.78 8.44 9.09
N TYR A 223 4.84 7.57 9.41
CA TYR A 223 5.10 6.29 10.07
C TYR A 223 5.07 5.14 9.07
N ALA A 224 4.26 5.25 8.01
CA ALA A 224 4.10 4.28 6.93
C ALA A 224 5.35 4.11 6.04
#